data_AF-A0A7C0TXY7-F1
#
_entry.id   AF-A0A7C0TXY7-F1
#
_cell.length_a   1.000
_cell.length_b   1.000
_cell.length_c   1.000
_cell.angle_alpha   90.00
_cell.angle_beta   90.00
_cell.angle_gamma   90.00
#
_symmetry.space_group_name_H-M   'P 1'
#
loop_
_entity.id
_entity.type
_entity.pdbx_description
1 polymer ?
#
loop_
_entity_poly.entity_id
_entity_poly.type
_entity_poly.pdbx_seq_one_letter_code
_entity_poly.pdbx_strand_id
1 'polypeptide(L)' 'MVRLLKVRITVSSDCDLCGLCVRYCPTDVFSIVGGKLEVRSERCIYCKGCEPLCPKKAIKVQLLDEGLRIEVHKALI' A
#
# COMPACT_ATOMS: atom_id res chain seq x y z
N MET A 1 22.34 -8.93 2.99
CA MET A 1 21.16 -9.62 2.41
C MET A 1 19.94 -8.76 2.69
N VAL A 2 19.52 -7.92 1.72
CA VAL A 2 18.41 -7.00 1.93
C VAL A 2 17.11 -7.81 1.85
N ARG A 3 16.35 -7.84 2.95
CA ARG A 3 15.06 -8.54 3.01
C ARG A 3 14.04 -7.68 2.27
N LEU A 4 13.43 -8.23 1.21
CA LEU A 4 12.40 -7.53 0.46
C LEU A 4 11.14 -7.42 1.33
N LEU A 5 10.70 -6.19 1.61
CA LEU A 5 9.44 -5.93 2.29
C LEU A 5 8.30 -6.43 1.40
N LYS A 6 7.62 -7.49 1.81
CA LYS A 6 6.48 -8.02 1.07
C LYS A 6 5.23 -7.28 1.53
N VAL A 7 4.57 -6.58 0.61
CA VAL A 7 3.37 -5.78 0.91
C VAL A 7 2.15 -6.41 0.26
N ARG A 8 1.03 -6.41 0.98
CA ARG A 8 -0.30 -6.71 0.46
C ARG A 8 -1.11 -5.43 0.38
N ILE A 9 -1.69 -5.16 -0.78
CA ILE A 9 -2.67 -4.10 -0.97
C ILE A 9 -4.02 -4.76 -1.26
N THR A 10 -5.06 -4.37 -0.54
CA THR A 10 -6.42 -4.79 -0.80
C THR A 10 -7.29 -3.58 -1.13
N VAL A 11 -8.22 -3.78 -2.06
CA VAL A 11 -9.18 -2.78 -2.50
C VAL A 11 -10.58 -3.40 -2.37
N SER A 12 -11.46 -2.81 -1.56
CA SER A 12 -12.84 -3.29 -1.38
C SER A 12 -13.75 -2.91 -2.54
N SER A 13 -14.97 -3.46 -2.55
CA SER A 13 -16.04 -3.10 -3.49
C SER A 13 -16.56 -1.67 -3.33
N ASP A 14 -16.18 -0.96 -2.26
CA ASP A 14 -16.57 0.44 -2.04
C ASP A 14 -15.78 1.42 -2.94
N CYS A 15 -14.78 0.93 -3.66
CA CYS A 15 -14.02 1.71 -4.62
C CYS A 15 -14.93 2.18 -5.76
N ASP A 16 -15.04 3.50 -5.92
CA ASP A 16 -15.84 4.17 -6.94
C ASP A 16 -14.99 4.71 -8.10
N LEU A 17 -13.73 4.27 -8.20
CA LEU A 17 -12.77 4.69 -9.23
C LEU A 17 -12.52 6.21 -9.31
N CYS A 18 -12.66 6.95 -8.19
CA CYS A 18 -12.40 8.39 -8.15
C CYS A 18 -10.97 8.82 -8.55
N GLY A 19 -10.00 7.90 -8.60
CA GLY A 19 -8.66 8.16 -9.15
C GLY A 19 -7.68 8.91 -8.24
N LEU A 20 -8.06 9.27 -7.01
CA LEU A 20 -7.15 9.96 -6.08
C LEU A 20 -5.87 9.16 -5.79
N CYS A 21 -6.00 7.84 -5.62
CA CYS A 21 -4.84 6.96 -5.41
C CYS A 21 -3.91 6.92 -6.63
N VAL A 22 -4.44 7.04 -7.84
CA VAL A 22 -3.66 7.13 -9.09
C VAL A 22 -2.90 8.45 -9.13
N ARG A 23 -3.56 9.56 -8.78
CA ARG A 23 -2.99 10.90 -8.86
C ARG A 23 -1.86 11.17 -7.86
N TYR A 24 -1.97 10.63 -6.65
CA TYR A 24 -1.09 11.00 -5.53
C TYR A 24 -0.13 9.89 -5.09
N CYS A 25 -0.19 8.69 -5.69
CA CYS A 25 0.80 7.68 -5.38
C CYS A 25 2.16 8.09 -5.98
N PRO A 26 3.21 8.31 -5.17
CA PRO A 26 4.50 8.77 -5.68
C PRO A 26 5.26 7.70 -6.46
N THR A 27 4.81 6.44 -6.44
CA THR A 27 5.47 5.30 -7.09
C THR A 27 4.56 4.57 -8.08
N ASP A 28 3.47 5.22 -8.51
CA ASP A 28 2.55 4.70 -9.55
C ASP A 28 2.08 3.26 -9.29
N VAL A 29 1.67 2.98 -8.05
CA VAL A 29 1.10 1.68 -7.65
C VAL A 29 -0.27 1.44 -8.27
N PHE A 30 -1.05 2.50 -8.52
CA PHE A 30 -2.43 2.42 -8.95
C PHE A 30 -2.60 2.95 -10.37
N SER A 31 -3.41 2.26 -11.19
CA SER A 31 -3.84 2.73 -12.51
C SER A 31 -5.29 2.33 -12.78
N ILE A 32 -6.03 3.12 -13.56
CA ILE A 32 -7.39 2.76 -14.00
C ILE A 32 -7.34 2.41 -15.49
N VAL A 33 -7.63 1.15 -15.82
CA VAL A 33 -7.63 0.63 -17.19
C VAL A 33 -8.93 -0.15 -17.41
N GLY A 34 -9.66 0.18 -18.48
CA GLY A 34 -10.90 -0.53 -18.83
C GLY A 34 -11.96 -0.53 -17.73
N GLY A 35 -12.07 0.57 -16.96
CA GLY A 35 -13.05 0.68 -15.86
C GLY A 35 -12.72 -0.18 -14.65
N LYS A 36 -11.46 -0.59 -14.46
CA LYS A 36 -10.98 -1.33 -13.29
C LYS A 36 -9.74 -0.67 -12.71
N LEU A 37 -9.60 -0.75 -11.39
CA LEU A 37 -8.39 -0.34 -10.70
C LEU A 37 -7.36 -1.49 -10.74
N GLU A 38 -6.26 -1.28 -11.43
CA GLU A 38 -5.10 -2.16 -11.40
C GLU A 38 -4.13 -1.73 -10.30
N VAL A 39 -3.45 -2.72 -9.68
CA VAL A 39 -2.56 -2.51 -8.53
C VAL A 39 -1.24 -3.23 -8.75
N ARG A 40 -0.15 -2.46 -8.76
CA ARG A 40 1.26 -2.91 -8.88
C ARG A 40 1.92 -2.89 -7.51
N SER A 41 1.59 -3.86 -6.67
CA SER A 41 2.03 -3.88 -5.25
C SER A 41 3.55 -3.96 -5.08
N GLU A 42 4.28 -4.45 -6.08
CA GLU A 42 5.74 -4.50 -6.12
C GLU A 42 6.40 -3.11 -6.12
N ARG A 43 5.65 -2.05 -6.49
CA ARG A 43 6.12 -0.66 -6.46
C ARG A 43 5.80 0.05 -5.14
N CYS A 44 5.09 -0.62 -4.23
CA CYS A 44 4.66 -0.01 -2.98
C CYS A 44 5.83 0.15 -2.02
N ILE A 45 6.11 1.38 -1.62
CA ILE A 45 7.12 1.73 -0.60
C ILE A 45 6.56 1.78 0.83
N TYR A 46 5.35 1.24 1.04
CA TYR A 46 4.67 1.19 2.34
C TYR A 46 4.47 2.56 3.02
N CYS A 47 4.31 3.64 2.26
CA CYS A 47 4.07 4.99 2.82
C CYS A 47 2.65 5.17 3.43
N LYS A 48 1.73 4.25 3.13
CA LYS A 48 0.32 4.24 3.56
C LYS A 48 -0.54 5.46 3.20
N GLY A 49 -0.02 6.43 2.44
CA GLY A 49 -0.76 7.65 2.09
C GLY A 49 -2.08 7.41 1.36
N CYS A 50 -2.21 6.31 0.62
CA CYS A 50 -3.45 5.97 -0.09
C CYS A 50 -4.62 5.60 0.83
N GLU A 51 -4.36 5.15 2.07
CA GLU A 51 -5.43 4.77 3.01
C GLU A 51 -6.27 5.98 3.46
N PRO A 52 -5.69 7.02 4.08
CA PRO A 52 -6.45 8.20 4.49
C PRO A 52 -6.92 9.04 3.30
N LEU A 53 -6.23 8.96 2.17
CA LEU A 53 -6.60 9.68 0.95
C LEU A 53 -7.89 9.15 0.32
N CYS A 54 -8.20 7.85 0.48
CA CYS A 54 -9.38 7.24 -0.11
C CYS A 54 -10.66 7.67 0.64
N PRO A 55 -11.56 8.46 0.04
CA PRO A 55 -12.78 8.93 0.73
C PRO A 55 -13.72 7.78 1.11
N LYS A 56 -13.69 6.69 0.32
CA LYS A 56 -14.46 5.47 0.55
C LYS A 56 -13.81 4.50 1.52
N LYS A 57 -12.59 4.80 2.01
CA LYS A 57 -11.80 3.90 2.87
C LYS A 57 -11.61 2.50 2.27
N ALA A 58 -11.62 2.40 0.94
CA ALA A 58 -11.60 1.13 0.22
C ALA A 58 -10.20 0.49 0.14
N ILE A 59 -9.13 1.24 0.42
CA ILE A 59 -7.74 0.78 0.26
C ILE A 59 -7.14 0.40 1.63
N LYS A 60 -6.48 -0.75 1.70
CA LYS A 60 -5.66 -1.17 2.85
C LYS A 60 -4.29 -1.67 2.43
N VAL A 61 -3.27 -1.32 3.19
CA VAL A 61 -1.88 -1.70 2.94
C VAL A 61 -1.30 -2.41 4.17
N GLN A 62 -0.89 -3.67 4.00
CA GLN A 62 -0.40 -4.53 5.06
C GLN A 62 1.02 -5.02 4.75
N LEU A 63 1.90 -5.03 5.74
CA LEU A 63 3.16 -5.77 5.66
C LEU A 63 2.87 -7.26 5.85
N LEU A 64 3.40 -8.07 4.94
CA LEU A 64 3.44 -9.52 5.03
C LEU A 64 4.81 -9.92 5.54
N ASP A 65 5.12 -9.53 6.78
CA ASP A 65 6.34 -9.95 7.44
C ASP A 65 6.14 -11.34 8.04
N GLU A 66 6.63 -12.38 7.38
CA GLU A 66 6.80 -13.72 7.96
C GLU A 66 7.99 -13.76 8.95
N GLY A 67 8.06 -12.80 9.88
CA GLY A 67 9.05 -12.79 10.96
C GLY A 67 10.12 -11.71 10.83
N LEU A 68 9.70 -10.45 10.75
CA LEU A 68 10.55 -9.33 11.12
C LEU A 68 10.54 -9.18 12.66
N ARG A 69 11.17 -10.13 13.36
CA ARG A 69 11.71 -9.85 14.70
C ARG A 69 12.93 -8.96 14.48
N ILE A 70 12.72 -7.66 14.31
CA ILE A 70 13.77 -6.71 14.68
C ILE A 70 13.79 -6.81 16.20
N GLU A 71 14.87 -7.34 16.77
CA GLU A 71 15.21 -6.96 18.13
C GLU A 71 15.23 -5.44 18.12
N VAL A 72 14.17 -4.82 18.63
CA VAL A 72 14.16 -3.41 18.98
C VAL A 72 15.40 -3.23 19.84
N HIS A 73 16.48 -2.76 19.20
CA HIS A 73 17.72 -2.52 19.89
C HIS A 73 17.35 -1.65 21.08
N LYS A 74 17.80 -2.11 22.25
CA LYS A 74 18.02 -1.31 23.45
C LYS A 74 18.72 0.00 23.06
N ALA A 75 17.94 0.95 22.60
CA ALA A 75 18.29 2.34 22.44
C ALA A 75 17.11 3.04 23.13
N LEU A 76 17.33 3.42 24.39
CA LEU A 76 16.35 3.88 25.38
C LEU A 76 15.62 2.67 26.01
N ILE A 77 16.17 1.94 26.99
CA ILE A 77 16.80 2.33 28.27
C ILE A 77 17.84 1.25 28.64
#